data_AF-A0A4Z1FWW9-F1
#
_entry.id   AF-A0A4Z1FWW9-F1
#
_cell.length_a   1.000
_cell.length_b   1.000
_cell.length_c   1.000
_cell.angle_alpha   90.00
_cell.angle_beta   90.00
_cell.angle_gamma   90.00
#
_symmetry.space_group_name_H-M   'P 1'
#
loop_
_entity.id
_entity.type
_entity.pdbx_description
1 polymer ?
#
loop_
_entity_poly.entity_id
_entity_poly.type
_entity_poly.pdbx_seq_one_letter_code
_entity_poly.pdbx_strand_id
1 'polypeptide(L)'
;MPSFDNSSSQTYDASSQIPISEMNYDECEAEKLRIRTRISHLERAQATNTSSGMDRGGDANRALEQRIVDLEYRFQEVERQIRALDAQNTGYGSTSRNRSSQSPPAPRAPNTSPQPCNYASDSMVEASAPSLLPILVQS
;
A
#
# COMPACT_ATOMS: atom_id res chain seq x y z
N MET A 1 48.12 -24.64 12.83
CA MET A 1 47.69 -23.60 11.86
C MET A 1 46.19 -23.49 11.96
N PRO A 2 45.58 -22.31 12.21
CA PRO A 2 44.14 -22.20 12.17
C PRO A 2 43.68 -22.23 10.70
N SER A 3 42.82 -23.20 10.37
CA SER A 3 42.11 -23.26 9.08
C SER A 3 41.19 -22.04 8.98
N PHE A 4 41.32 -21.30 7.88
CA PHE A 4 40.48 -20.15 7.54
C PHE A 4 39.28 -20.57 6.67
N ASP A 5 38.81 -21.81 6.80
CA ASP A 5 37.72 -22.34 5.96
C ASP A 5 36.33 -21.93 6.47
N ASN A 6 36.17 -20.70 6.97
CA ASN A 6 34.88 -20.17 7.39
C ASN A 6 34.02 -19.66 6.20
N SER A 7 34.55 -19.72 4.98
CA SER A 7 33.82 -19.42 3.73
C SER A 7 32.66 -20.41 3.46
N SER A 8 32.68 -21.57 4.13
CA SER A 8 31.73 -22.66 3.98
C SER A 8 30.65 -22.70 5.06
N SER A 9 30.65 -21.75 6.00
CA SER A 9 29.71 -21.76 7.13
C SER A 9 28.28 -21.50 6.64
N GLN A 10 27.53 -22.60 6.54
CA GLN A 10 26.09 -22.69 6.29
C GLN A 10 25.28 -21.85 7.30
N THR A 11 25.87 -21.62 8.47
CA THR A 11 25.38 -20.72 9.54
C THR A 11 25.16 -19.29 9.06
N TYR A 12 25.94 -18.79 8.09
CA TYR A 12 25.74 -17.45 7.53
C TYR A 12 24.76 -17.43 6.35
N ASP A 13 24.34 -18.59 5.84
CA ASP A 13 23.25 -18.71 4.86
C ASP A 13 21.91 -18.97 5.55
N ALA A 14 21.91 -19.14 6.87
CA ALA A 14 20.70 -19.31 7.63
C ALA A 14 19.74 -18.18 7.26
N SER A 15 18.61 -18.58 6.68
CA SER A 15 17.51 -17.68 6.37
C SER A 15 17.14 -16.87 7.61
N SER A 16 16.64 -15.64 7.43
CA SER A 16 15.97 -14.96 8.54
C SER A 16 14.93 -15.91 9.14
N GLN A 17 14.90 -15.99 10.48
CA GLN A 17 13.98 -16.87 11.22
C GLN A 17 12.52 -16.47 11.01
N ILE A 18 12.29 -15.23 10.61
CA ILE A 18 10.97 -14.71 10.29
C ILE A 18 10.58 -15.22 8.89
N PRO A 19 9.41 -15.87 8.74
CA PRO A 19 8.88 -16.22 7.43
C PRO A 19 8.70 -14.97 6.56
N ILE A 20 9.02 -15.04 5.26
CA ILE A 20 8.97 -13.88 4.35
C ILE A 20 7.57 -13.25 4.32
N SER A 21 6.53 -14.07 4.39
CA SER A 21 5.13 -13.61 4.44
C SER A 21 4.80 -12.74 5.65
N GLU A 22 5.57 -12.86 6.74
CA GLU A 22 5.38 -12.14 8.00
C GLU A 22 6.29 -10.92 8.12
N MET A 23 7.26 -10.76 7.21
CA MET A 23 8.17 -9.61 7.23
C MET A 23 7.44 -8.31 6.88
N ASN A 24 7.72 -7.27 7.65
CA ASN A 24 7.34 -5.90 7.32
C ASN A 24 8.30 -5.28 6.28
N TYR A 25 8.03 -4.05 5.84
CA TYR A 25 8.80 -3.40 4.79
C TYR A 25 10.29 -3.24 5.15
N ASP A 26 10.58 -2.77 6.36
CA ASP A 26 11.97 -2.54 6.83
C ASP A 26 12.72 -3.87 6.97
N GLU A 27 12.06 -4.91 7.46
CA GLU A 27 12.60 -6.27 7.54
C GLU A 27 12.87 -6.85 6.14
N CYS A 28 11.98 -6.60 5.17
CA CYS A 28 12.20 -7.00 3.78
C CYS A 28 13.41 -6.30 3.16
N GLU A 29 13.57 -4.99 3.38
CA GLU A 29 14.73 -4.24 2.88
C GLU A 29 16.05 -4.70 3.55
N ALA A 30 16.02 -4.97 4.85
CA ALA A 30 17.15 -5.54 5.58
C ALA A 30 17.53 -6.94 5.03
N GLU A 31 16.53 -7.79 4.77
CA GLU A 31 16.74 -9.12 4.21
C GLU A 31 17.32 -9.06 2.79
N LYS A 32 16.84 -8.13 1.95
CA LYS A 32 17.42 -7.89 0.62
C LYS A 32 18.89 -7.50 0.69
N LEU A 33 19.25 -6.58 1.59
CA LEU A 33 20.63 -6.15 1.77
C LEU A 33 21.52 -7.32 2.25
N ARG A 34 21.01 -8.11 3.21
CA ARG A 34 21.69 -9.30 3.73
C ARG A 34 21.97 -10.31 2.63
N ILE A 35 20.95 -10.64 1.84
CA ILE A 35 21.06 -11.59 0.72
C ILE A 35 22.08 -11.10 -0.32
N ARG A 36 22.00 -9.84 -0.75
CA ARG A 36 22.96 -9.25 -1.72
C ARG A 36 24.40 -9.31 -1.23
N THR A 37 24.61 -8.95 0.04
CA THR A 37 25.93 -9.00 0.66
C THR A 37 26.48 -10.42 0.65
N ARG A 38 25.61 -11.41 0.92
CA ARG A 38 26.01 -12.81 0.93
C ARG A 38 26.34 -13.34 -0.45
N ILE A 39 25.52 -13.05 -1.47
CA ILE A 39 25.80 -13.42 -2.87
C ILE A 39 27.18 -12.89 -3.28
N SER A 40 27.45 -11.60 -3.04
CA SER A 40 28.76 -10.99 -3.35
C SER A 40 29.94 -11.67 -2.65
N HIS A 41 29.73 -12.19 -1.43
CA HIS A 41 30.75 -12.95 -0.73
C HIS A 41 30.99 -14.33 -1.38
N LEU A 42 29.92 -15.03 -1.75
CA LEU A 42 30.01 -16.34 -2.40
C LEU A 42 30.65 -16.25 -3.79
N GLU A 43 30.32 -15.22 -4.58
CA GLU A 43 30.95 -14.94 -5.87
C GLU A 43 32.45 -14.68 -5.74
N ARG A 44 32.85 -13.91 -4.71
CA ARG A 44 34.28 -13.69 -4.41
C ARG A 44 34.98 -14.98 -4.03
N ALA A 45 34.36 -15.84 -3.22
CA ALA A 45 34.91 -17.14 -2.88
C ALA A 45 35.07 -18.03 -4.13
N GLN A 46 34.10 -18.03 -5.04
CA GLN A 46 34.19 -18.76 -6.32
C GLN A 46 35.33 -18.23 -7.20
N ALA A 47 35.49 -16.90 -7.27
CA ALA A 47 36.60 -16.27 -7.99
C ALA A 47 37.96 -16.66 -7.38
N THR A 48 38.09 -16.67 -6.05
CA THR A 48 39.30 -17.11 -5.34
C THR A 48 39.62 -18.58 -5.58
N ASN A 49 38.60 -19.46 -5.58
CA ASN A 49 38.79 -20.87 -5.90
C ASN A 49 39.33 -21.02 -7.33
N THR A 50 38.71 -20.34 -8.29
CA THR A 50 39.13 -20.36 -9.69
C THR A 50 40.57 -19.84 -9.86
N SER A 51 40.92 -18.73 -9.20
CA SER A 51 42.27 -18.17 -9.27
C SER A 51 43.33 -19.06 -8.61
N SER A 52 42.92 -19.90 -7.65
CA SER A 52 43.80 -20.86 -6.96
C SER A 52 43.97 -22.17 -7.74
N GLY A 53 43.42 -22.25 -8.97
CA GLY A 53 43.50 -23.43 -9.81
C GLY A 53 42.51 -24.55 -9.44
N MET A 54 41.55 -24.28 -8.56
CA MET A 54 40.45 -25.22 -8.33
C MET A 54 39.53 -25.26 -9.56
N ASP A 55 39.07 -26.47 -9.91
CA ASP A 55 38.16 -26.65 -11.02
C ASP A 55 36.85 -25.90 -10.79
N ARG A 56 36.44 -25.09 -11.76
CA ARG A 56 35.16 -24.38 -11.76
C ARG A 56 33.98 -25.35 -11.69
N GLY A 57 34.13 -26.54 -12.27
CA GLY A 57 33.13 -27.61 -12.23
C GLY A 57 33.17 -28.50 -10.99
N GLY A 58 34.13 -28.29 -10.09
CA GLY A 58 34.34 -29.11 -8.90
C GLY A 58 33.24 -28.93 -7.85
N ASP A 59 33.08 -29.94 -6.98
CA ASP A 59 31.99 -30.02 -5.99
C ASP A 59 31.90 -28.77 -5.09
N ALA A 60 33.04 -28.18 -4.71
CA ALA A 60 33.09 -26.96 -3.91
C ALA A 60 32.47 -25.76 -4.64
N ASN A 61 32.76 -25.58 -5.92
CA ASN A 61 32.21 -24.47 -6.71
C ASN A 61 30.74 -24.72 -7.07
N ARG A 62 30.35 -25.97 -7.35
CA ARG A 62 28.93 -26.33 -7.53
C ARG A 62 28.10 -26.05 -6.28
N ALA A 63 28.63 -26.35 -5.10
CA ALA A 63 27.96 -26.04 -3.84
C ALA A 63 27.80 -24.53 -3.62
N LEU A 64 28.79 -23.72 -4.01
CA LEU A 64 28.67 -22.25 -3.99
C LEU A 64 27.60 -21.76 -4.97
N GLU A 65 27.57 -22.30 -6.19
CA GLU A 65 26.57 -21.95 -7.21
C GLU A 65 25.14 -22.28 -6.74
N GLN A 66 24.92 -23.47 -6.18
CA GLN A 66 23.61 -23.84 -5.62
C GLN A 66 23.15 -22.85 -4.53
N ARG A 67 24.06 -22.47 -3.63
CA ARG A 67 23.75 -21.49 -2.57
C ARG A 67 23.43 -20.11 -3.12
N ILE A 68 24.11 -19.68 -4.19
CA ILE A 68 23.78 -18.42 -4.87
C ILE A 68 22.36 -18.50 -5.46
N VAL A 69 22.03 -19.60 -6.15
CA VAL A 69 20.68 -19.80 -6.73
C VAL A 69 19.59 -19.79 -5.66
N ASP A 70 19.80 -20.47 -4.52
CA ASP A 70 18.84 -20.49 -3.41
C ASP A 70 18.62 -19.08 -2.83
N LEU A 71 19.70 -18.30 -2.71
CA LEU A 71 19.65 -16.91 -2.24
C LEU A 71 18.95 -16.00 -3.25
N GLU A 72 19.17 -16.18 -4.55
CA GLU A 72 18.47 -15.45 -5.60
C GLU A 72 16.97 -15.75 -5.60
N TYR A 73 16.58 -17.00 -5.43
CA TYR A 73 15.18 -17.38 -5.30
C TYR A 73 14.52 -16.68 -4.10
N ARG A 74 15.19 -16.72 -2.94
CA ARG A 74 14.72 -16.03 -1.74
C ARG A 74 14.63 -14.52 -1.94
N PHE A 75 15.59 -13.92 -2.64
CA PHE A 75 15.57 -12.50 -2.98
C PHE A 75 14.30 -12.13 -3.77
N GLN A 76 13.93 -12.94 -4.77
CA GLN A 76 12.73 -12.73 -5.56
C GLN A 76 11.45 -12.85 -4.72
N GLU A 77 11.42 -13.75 -3.73
CA GLU A 77 10.31 -13.84 -2.77
C GLU A 77 10.14 -12.59 -1.93
N VAL A 78 11.25 -12.04 -1.41
CA VAL A 78 11.21 -10.79 -0.63
C VAL A 78 10.73 -9.63 -1.51
N GLU A 79 11.17 -9.54 -2.77
CA GLU A 79 10.65 -8.52 -3.71
C GLU A 79 9.17 -8.68 -4.04
N ARG A 80 8.64 -9.91 -4.06
CA ARG A 80 7.19 -10.14 -4.19
C ARG A 80 6.45 -9.66 -2.95
N GLN A 81 6.98 -9.90 -1.76
CA GLN A 81 6.38 -9.45 -0.51
C GLN A 81 6.33 -7.91 -0.42
N ILE A 82 7.42 -7.22 -0.76
CA ILE A 82 7.43 -5.75 -0.79
C ILE A 82 6.33 -5.20 -1.70
N ARG A 83 6.19 -5.77 -2.91
CA ARG A 83 5.12 -5.36 -3.84
C ARG A 83 3.73 -5.62 -3.28
N ALA A 84 3.54 -6.71 -2.53
CA ALA A 84 2.27 -7.01 -1.86
C ALA A 84 1.97 -5.99 -0.74
N LEU A 85 2.97 -5.62 0.06
CA LEU A 85 2.85 -4.59 1.10
C LEU A 85 2.54 -3.21 0.49
N ASP A 86 3.22 -2.84 -0.60
CA ASP A 86 2.96 -1.59 -1.33
C ASP A 86 1.53 -1.53 -1.88
N ALA A 87 1.03 -2.63 -2.43
CA ALA A 87 -0.34 -2.74 -2.93
C ALA A 87 -1.38 -2.61 -1.81
N GLN A 88 -1.10 -3.16 -0.62
CA GLN A 88 -1.95 -2.96 0.55
C GLN A 88 -1.96 -1.49 0.98
N ASN A 89 -0.79 -0.85 1.08
CA ASN A 89 -0.69 0.56 1.48
C ASN A 89 -1.35 1.51 0.48
N THR A 90 -1.32 1.22 -0.82
CA THR A 90 -2.03 2.01 -1.84
C THR A 90 -3.54 1.69 -1.90
N GLY A 91 -3.97 0.49 -1.54
CA GLY A 91 -5.37 0.05 -1.56
C GLY A 91 -6.26 0.69 -0.48
N TYR A 92 -5.71 1.06 0.67
CA TYR A 92 -6.46 1.75 1.74
C TYR A 92 -6.74 3.23 1.46
N GLY A 93 -6.19 3.81 0.39
CA GLY A 93 -6.45 5.19 -0.04
C GLY A 93 -7.71 5.39 -0.89
N SER A 94 -8.49 4.33 -1.16
CA SER A 94 -9.61 4.38 -2.11
C SER A 94 -10.94 3.88 -1.54
N THR A 95 -11.34 4.40 -0.39
CA THR A 95 -12.73 4.32 0.09
C THR A 95 -13.29 5.70 0.43
N SER A 96 -13.16 6.69 -0.45
CA SER A 96 -14.00 7.90 -0.39
C SER A 96 -14.05 8.66 -1.72
N ARG A 97 -14.52 8.04 -2.80
CA ARG A 97 -15.00 8.80 -3.96
C ARG A 97 -16.50 8.62 -4.13
N ASN A 98 -17.20 9.62 -3.58
CA ASN A 98 -18.51 10.10 -3.95
C ASN A 98 -19.65 9.08 -4.00
N ARG A 99 -20.32 8.94 -2.85
CA ARG A 99 -21.75 8.63 -2.86
C ARG A 99 -22.46 9.70 -3.67
N SER A 100 -23.06 9.22 -4.75
CA SER A 100 -24.05 9.86 -5.61
C SER A 100 -24.70 11.10 -5.00
N SER A 101 -24.48 12.25 -5.64
CA SER A 101 -25.45 13.34 -5.66
C SER A 101 -26.69 12.87 -6.42
N GLN A 102 -27.48 12.03 -5.77
CA GLN A 102 -28.76 11.57 -6.28
C GLN A 102 -29.83 12.23 -5.40
N SER A 103 -30.37 13.32 -5.94
CA SER A 103 -31.50 14.04 -5.39
C SER A 103 -32.61 13.07 -4.96
N PRO A 104 -33.28 13.29 -3.82
CA PRO A 104 -34.40 12.45 -3.44
C PRO A 104 -35.47 12.52 -4.54
N PRO A 105 -36.05 11.38 -4.98
CA PRO A 105 -37.19 11.41 -5.87
C PRO A 105 -38.36 12.11 -5.16
N ALA A 106 -38.96 13.08 -5.82
CA ALA A 106 -40.13 13.80 -5.32
C ALA A 106 -41.24 12.80 -4.92
N PRO A 107 -41.96 13.03 -3.80
CA PRO A 107 -43.07 12.17 -3.41
C PRO A 107 -44.16 12.25 -4.49
N ARG A 108 -44.49 11.12 -5.12
CA ARG A 108 -45.69 11.02 -5.95
C ARG A 108 -46.91 11.24 -5.07
N ALA A 109 -47.65 12.30 -5.35
CA ALA A 109 -48.94 12.57 -4.72
C ALA A 109 -49.94 11.43 -5.02
N PRO A 110 -50.69 10.91 -4.03
CA PRO A 110 -51.83 10.07 -4.31
C PRO A 110 -53.03 10.95 -4.71
N ASN A 111 -53.56 10.67 -5.90
CA ASN A 111 -54.85 11.18 -6.36
C ASN A 111 -55.97 10.67 -5.45
N THR A 112 -56.60 11.56 -4.67
CA THR A 112 -57.99 11.40 -4.24
C THR A 112 -58.66 12.77 -4.15
N SER A 113 -59.55 13.07 -5.10
CA SER A 113 -60.53 14.17 -4.99
C SER A 113 -61.45 13.93 -3.79
N PRO A 114 -61.95 14.99 -3.13
CA PRO A 114 -63.27 15.50 -3.51
C PRO A 114 -63.37 17.04 -3.57
N GLN A 115 -64.29 17.49 -4.43
CA GLN A 115 -64.75 18.87 -4.63
C GLN A 115 -65.61 19.39 -3.44
N PRO A 116 -66.34 20.51 -3.58
CA PRO A 116 -65.99 21.90 -3.92
C PRO A 116 -66.49 22.87 -2.82
N CYS A 117 -65.94 24.08 -2.69
CA CYS A 117 -66.65 25.23 -2.10
C CYS A 117 -66.13 26.55 -2.66
N ASN A 118 -67.00 27.22 -3.41
CA ASN A 118 -66.91 28.58 -3.94
C ASN A 118 -66.67 29.63 -2.84
N TYR A 119 -65.93 30.70 -3.14
CA TYR A 119 -66.50 32.01 -3.50
C TYR A 119 -65.41 33.07 -3.66
N ALA A 120 -65.55 33.84 -4.76
CA ALA A 120 -65.23 35.26 -4.95
C ALA A 120 -63.82 35.78 -4.64
N SER A 121 -63.27 36.81 -5.27
CA SER A 121 -63.49 37.65 -6.44
C SER A 121 -62.54 38.83 -6.17
N ASP A 122 -62.11 39.51 -7.22
CA ASP A 122 -61.53 40.87 -7.16
C ASP A 122 -60.16 41.00 -6.47
N SER A 123 -59.30 41.96 -6.75
CA SER A 123 -59.08 42.91 -7.86
C SER A 123 -57.99 43.84 -7.34
N MET A 124 -57.00 44.09 -8.18
CA MET A 124 -56.27 45.35 -8.30
C MET A 124 -55.34 45.90 -7.19
N VAL A 125 -54.34 46.60 -7.74
CA VAL A 125 -53.60 47.79 -7.29
C VAL A 125 -52.68 47.75 -6.07
N GLU A 126 -51.38 47.79 -6.36
CA GLU A 126 -50.52 48.97 -6.16
C GLU A 126 -50.99 50.01 -5.12
N ALA A 127 -50.23 50.18 -4.03
CA ALA A 127 -49.81 51.50 -3.54
C ALA A 127 -48.94 51.42 -2.26
N SER A 128 -47.96 52.34 -2.23
CA SER A 128 -47.58 53.18 -1.08
C SER A 128 -46.89 52.57 0.16
N ALA A 129 -45.62 53.01 0.30
CA ALA A 129 -44.93 53.34 1.56
C ALA A 129 -45.72 54.39 2.40
N PRO A 130 -45.33 54.88 3.61
CA PRO A 130 -44.01 54.79 4.28
C PRO A 130 -44.01 54.64 5.83
N SER A 131 -42.78 54.54 6.38
CA SER A 131 -42.23 55.09 7.65
C SER A 131 -43.06 55.11 8.95
N LEU A 132 -42.43 54.66 10.07
CA LEU A 132 -42.27 55.45 11.31
C LEU A 132 -41.41 54.70 12.36
N LEU A 133 -40.32 55.36 12.79
CA LEU A 133 -39.56 55.11 14.04
C LEU A 133 -40.36 55.58 15.27
N PRO A 134 -40.02 55.17 16.51
CA PRO A 134 -39.09 55.96 17.37
C PRO A 134 -38.14 55.08 18.24
N ILE A 135 -36.86 55.44 18.45
CA ILE A 135 -36.24 56.24 19.55
C ILE A 135 -36.52 55.73 20.98
N LEU A 136 -35.47 55.26 21.68
CA LEU A 136 -35.07 55.55 23.08
C LEU A 136 -33.69 54.87 23.31
N VAL A 137 -32.52 55.51 23.45
CA VAL A 137 -32.00 56.55 24.36
C VAL A 137 -31.63 56.01 25.76
N GLN A 138 -30.30 56.06 26.01
CA GLN A 138 -29.56 56.20 27.29
C GLN A 138 -29.47 54.96 28.20
N SER A 139 -28.35 54.73 28.90
CA SER A 139 -27.26 55.64 29.35
C SER A 139 -25.87 55.03 29.20
#